data_AF-A0AAU9NN85-F1
#
_entry.id   AF-A0AAU9NN85-F1
#
_cell.length_a   1.000
_cell.length_b   1.000
_cell.length_c   1.000
_cell.angle_alpha   90.00
_cell.angle_beta   90.00
_cell.angle_gamma   90.00
#
_symmetry.space_group_name_H-M   'P 1'
#
loop_
_entity.id
_entity.type
_entity.pdbx_description
1 polymer ?
#
loop_
_entity_poly.entity_id
_entity_poly.type
_entity_poly.pdbx_seq_one_letter_code
_entity_poly.pdbx_strand_id
1 'polypeptide(L)'
;MKLCPFKITPVPGEKPISGESYKGESKQFVAEEISSMVLIKMHEIFEAYVSSYVKNVVITVTAYFNDSQCMVTKYARAIADLNVMHIINEPIAAAIAYRLDKKAV
;
A
#
# COMPACT_ATOMS: atom_id res chain seq x y z
N MET A 1 -7.13 14.49 20.36
CA MET A 1 -5.87 13.84 20.77
C MET A 1 -4.99 13.64 19.53
N LYS A 2 -3.72 14.07 19.57
CA LYS A 2 -2.72 13.67 18.57
C LYS A 2 -2.14 12.33 19.03
N LEU A 3 -2.44 11.27 18.29
CA LEU A 3 -2.07 9.88 18.62
C LEU A 3 -0.74 9.44 17.99
N CYS A 4 -0.25 10.14 16.97
CA CYS A 4 0.94 9.75 16.23
C CYS A 4 2.21 10.35 16.83
N PRO A 5 3.26 9.54 17.07
CA PRO A 5 4.54 10.02 17.61
C PRO A 5 5.39 10.78 16.58
N PHE A 6 5.11 10.65 15.28
CA PHE A 6 5.83 11.33 14.19
C PHE A 6 5.19 12.65 13.78
N LYS A 7 6.02 13.58 13.28
CA LYS A 7 5.60 14.94 12.93
C LYS A 7 4.97 15.01 11.54
N ILE A 8 3.66 15.14 11.47
CA ILE A 8 2.96 15.38 10.21
C ILE A 8 3.09 16.88 9.86
N THR A 9 3.75 17.24 8.74
CA THR A 9 3.79 18.63 8.27
C THR A 9 2.99 18.78 6.98
N PRO A 10 2.06 19.75 6.91
CA PRO A 10 1.34 20.04 5.67
C PRO A 10 2.25 20.78 4.68
N VAL A 11 2.36 20.27 3.45
CA VAL A 11 2.99 20.96 2.31
C VAL A 11 1.84 21.38 1.38
N PRO A 12 1.91 22.54 0.72
CA PRO A 12 0.84 22.99 -0.18
C PRO A 12 0.63 21.99 -1.33
N GLY A 13 -0.59 21.46 -1.47
CA GLY A 13 -0.99 20.63 -2.62
C GLY A 13 -1.14 19.12 -2.35
N GLU A 14 -0.52 18.59 -1.31
CA GLU A 14 -0.65 17.18 -0.90
C GLU A 14 -0.68 17.06 0.63
N LYS A 15 -0.92 15.86 1.19
CA LYS A 15 -0.85 15.60 2.64
C LYS A 15 0.48 14.89 2.95
N PRO A 16 1.55 15.60 3.29
CA PRO A 16 2.83 14.97 3.59
C PRO A 16 2.87 14.51 5.04
N ILE A 17 3.59 13.42 5.24
CA ILE A 17 3.88 12.86 6.54
C ILE A 17 5.39 12.99 6.72
N SER A 18 5.85 13.96 7.51
CA SER A 18 7.30 14.08 7.74
C SER A 18 7.74 13.01 8.74
N GLY A 19 8.56 12.08 8.27
CA GLY A 19 9.36 11.23 9.14
C GLY A 19 10.56 12.03 9.67
N GLU A 20 10.89 11.87 10.94
CA GLU A 20 12.12 12.44 11.49
C GLU A 20 13.38 11.76 10.92
N SER A 21 14.46 12.54 10.82
CA SER A 21 15.88 12.18 10.64
C SER A 21 16.18 10.77 10.10
N TYR A 22 16.36 10.64 8.78
CA TYR A 22 17.02 9.46 8.22
C TYR A 22 18.53 9.73 8.18
N LYS A 23 19.31 8.97 8.95
CA LYS A 23 20.79 9.10 9.02
C LYS A 23 21.29 10.51 9.38
N GLY A 24 20.56 11.26 10.19
CA GLY A 24 20.95 12.61 10.61
C GLY A 24 20.42 13.73 9.70
N GLU A 25 19.78 13.40 8.57
CA GLU A 25 19.20 14.37 7.65
C GLU A 25 17.68 14.35 7.69
N SER A 26 17.05 15.53 7.67
CA SER A 26 15.59 15.66 7.60
C SER A 26 15.11 15.29 6.20
N LYS A 27 14.58 14.08 6.04
CA LYS A 27 13.96 13.63 4.79
C LYS A 27 12.44 13.64 4.94
N GLN A 28 11.78 14.31 4.01
CA GLN A 28 10.33 14.31 3.94
C GLN A 28 9.88 13.16 3.05
N PHE A 29 8.79 12.51 3.46
CA PHE A 29 8.17 11.44 2.69
C PHE A 29 6.69 11.77 2.49
N VAL A 30 6.14 11.33 1.37
CA VAL A 30 4.69 11.32 1.17
C VAL A 30 4.12 9.96 1.56
N ALA A 31 2.80 9.89 1.79
CA ALA A 31 2.17 8.66 2.27
C ALA A 31 2.30 7.51 1.24
N GLU A 32 2.32 7.85 -0.04
CA GLU A 32 2.50 7.00 -1.21
C GLU A 32 3.88 6.31 -1.17
N GLU A 33 4.94 7.05 -0.83
CA GLU A 33 6.30 6.53 -0.75
C GLU A 33 6.48 5.59 0.43
N ILE A 34 5.90 5.93 1.59
CA ILE A 34 5.93 5.03 2.75
C ILE A 34 5.18 3.73 2.41
N SER A 35 4.05 3.83 1.72
CA SER A 35 3.26 2.67 1.29
C SER A 35 4.02 1.81 0.28
N SER A 36 4.76 2.43 -0.66
CA SER A 36 5.57 1.67 -1.63
C SER A 36 6.72 0.93 -0.96
N MET A 37 7.37 1.52 0.05
CA MET A 37 8.40 0.83 0.84
C MET A 37 7.87 -0.44 1.51
N VAL A 38 6.65 -0.39 2.04
CA VAL A 38 5.99 -1.57 2.64
C VAL A 38 5.72 -2.63 1.57
N LEU A 39 5.21 -2.23 0.39
CA LEU A 39 4.93 -3.15 -0.72
C LEU A 39 6.20 -3.83 -1.24
N ILE A 40 7.28 -3.06 -1.45
CA ILE A 40 8.58 -3.61 -1.86
C ILE A 40 9.05 -4.62 -0.82
N LYS A 41 8.95 -4.30 0.48
CA LYS A 41 9.41 -5.22 1.51
C LYS A 41 8.62 -6.52 1.57
N MET A 42 7.30 -6.44 1.42
CA MET A 42 6.45 -7.64 1.39
C MET A 42 6.72 -8.49 0.16
N HIS A 43 7.00 -7.86 -0.98
CA HIS A 43 7.37 -8.53 -2.21
C HIS A 43 8.71 -9.26 -2.08
N GLU A 44 9.76 -8.61 -1.54
CA GLU A 44 11.05 -9.26 -1.26
C GLU A 44 10.91 -10.52 -0.39
N ILE A 45 10.07 -10.45 0.66
CA ILE A 45 9.80 -11.59 1.55
C ILE A 45 9.14 -12.73 0.78
N PHE A 46 8.18 -12.41 -0.09
CA PHE A 46 7.48 -13.40 -0.90
C PHE A 46 8.38 -14.03 -1.95
N GLU A 47 9.21 -13.25 -2.63
CA GLU A 47 10.18 -13.78 -3.61
C GLU A 47 11.21 -14.69 -2.97
N ALA A 48 11.69 -14.33 -1.76
CA ALA A 48 12.56 -15.20 -0.99
C ALA A 48 11.87 -16.52 -0.61
N TYR A 49 10.56 -16.50 -0.36
CA TYR A 49 9.78 -17.69 -0.03
C TYR A 49 9.53 -18.60 -1.26
N VAL A 50 9.13 -18.02 -2.40
CA VAL A 50 8.78 -18.76 -3.62
C VAL A 50 10.01 -19.10 -4.47
N SER A 51 11.16 -18.45 -4.23
CA SER A 51 12.39 -18.57 -5.02
C SER A 51 12.19 -18.27 -6.51
N SER A 52 11.21 -17.42 -6.83
CA SER A 52 10.86 -16.99 -8.19
C SER A 52 10.49 -15.52 -8.18
N TYR A 53 10.77 -14.85 -9.29
CA TYR A 53 10.35 -13.47 -9.51
C TYR A 53 8.83 -13.41 -9.73
N VAL A 54 8.14 -12.50 -9.03
CA VAL A 54 6.68 -12.38 -9.10
C VAL A 54 6.30 -10.95 -9.43
N LYS A 55 5.91 -10.71 -10.68
CA LYS A 55 5.53 -9.35 -11.11
C LYS A 55 4.06 -9.01 -10.89
N ASN A 56 3.18 -10.00 -11.00
CA ASN A 56 1.73 -9.77 -10.99
C ASN A 56 1.15 -9.93 -9.58
N VAL A 57 0.40 -8.93 -9.11
CA VAL A 57 -0.17 -8.91 -7.76
C VAL A 57 -1.61 -8.39 -7.74
N VAL A 58 -2.35 -8.74 -6.69
CA VAL A 58 -3.65 -8.15 -6.35
C VAL A 58 -3.50 -7.49 -4.99
N ILE A 59 -3.93 -6.23 -4.86
CA ILE A 59 -3.83 -5.46 -3.61
C ILE A 59 -5.23 -5.27 -3.02
N THR A 60 -5.36 -5.48 -1.72
CA THR A 60 -6.60 -5.21 -0.98
C THR A 60 -6.62 -3.79 -0.43
N VAL A 61 -7.78 -3.12 -0.48
CA VAL A 61 -8.02 -1.82 0.15
C VAL A 61 -9.24 -1.89 1.06
N THR A 62 -9.34 -0.97 2.02
CA THR A 62 -10.54 -0.90 2.85
C THR A 62 -11.75 -0.52 2.00
N ALA A 63 -12.93 -1.06 2.31
CA ALA A 63 -14.14 -0.87 1.50
C ALA A 63 -14.64 0.58 1.41
N TYR A 64 -14.13 1.46 2.27
CA TYR A 64 -14.52 2.88 2.31
C TYR A 64 -13.49 3.80 1.62
N PHE A 65 -12.46 3.24 0.96
CA PHE A 65 -11.52 4.04 0.20
C PHE A 65 -12.22 4.74 -0.95
N ASN A 66 -11.95 6.03 -1.08
CA ASN A 66 -12.39 6.81 -2.23
C ASN A 66 -11.40 6.68 -3.39
N ASP A 67 -11.80 7.16 -4.57
CA ASP A 67 -11.00 7.04 -5.78
C ASP A 67 -9.60 7.65 -5.65
N SER A 68 -9.46 8.76 -4.90
CA SER A 68 -8.15 9.38 -4.71
C SER A 68 -7.21 8.48 -3.90
N GLN A 69 -7.68 7.83 -2.84
CA GLN A 69 -6.90 6.85 -2.07
C GLN A 69 -6.60 5.58 -2.88
N CYS A 70 -7.49 5.16 -3.77
CA CYS A 70 -7.21 4.08 -4.72
C CYS A 70 -6.14 4.47 -5.75
N MET A 71 -6.08 5.74 -6.16
CA MET A 71 -5.01 6.24 -7.05
C MET A 71 -3.65 6.27 -6.33
N VAL A 72 -3.59 6.63 -5.04
CA VAL A 72 -2.37 6.57 -4.22
C VAL A 72 -1.75 5.16 -4.25
N THR A 73 -2.56 4.12 -4.12
CA THR A 73 -2.11 2.72 -4.21
C THR A 73 -1.57 2.37 -5.61
N LYS A 74 -2.15 2.95 -6.68
CA LYS A 74 -1.65 2.79 -8.05
C LYS A 74 -0.32 3.54 -8.30
N TYR A 75 -0.07 4.63 -7.60
CA TYR A 75 1.23 5.32 -7.63
C TYR A 75 2.29 4.54 -6.85
N ALA A 76 1.94 4.00 -5.68
CA ALA A 76 2.83 3.14 -4.91
C ALA A 76 3.27 1.90 -5.71
N ARG A 77 2.38 1.37 -6.57
CA ARG A 77 2.70 0.31 -7.54
C ARG A 77 3.81 0.71 -8.52
N ALA A 78 3.75 1.91 -9.09
CA ALA A 78 4.74 2.36 -10.08
C ALA A 78 6.14 2.49 -9.46
N ILE A 79 6.20 2.87 -8.18
CA ILE A 79 7.45 2.98 -7.42
C ILE A 79 8.02 1.59 -7.06
N ALA A 80 7.17 0.56 -6.94
CA ALA A 80 7.57 -0.79 -6.55
C ALA A 80 7.85 -1.77 -7.71
N ASP A 81 7.75 -1.35 -9.00
CA ASP A 81 7.80 -2.20 -10.21
C ASP A 81 6.85 -3.43 -10.20
N LEU A 82 5.75 -3.34 -9.46
CA LEU A 82 4.74 -4.39 -9.41
C LEU A 82 3.65 -4.16 -10.48
N ASN A 83 3.12 -5.24 -11.05
CA ASN A 83 1.94 -5.19 -11.90
C ASN A 83 0.69 -5.55 -11.10
N VAL A 84 0.04 -4.54 -10.52
CA VAL A 84 -1.27 -4.69 -9.85
C VAL A 84 -2.34 -4.96 -10.89
N MET A 85 -2.82 -6.20 -10.93
CA MET A 85 -3.88 -6.65 -11.82
C MET A 85 -5.23 -6.09 -11.38
N HIS A 86 -5.53 -6.18 -10.09
CA HIS A 86 -6.76 -5.67 -9.50
C HIS A 86 -6.50 -5.09 -8.11
N ILE A 87 -7.27 -4.05 -7.80
CA ILE A 87 -7.46 -3.57 -6.44
C ILE A 87 -8.84 -4.04 -6.02
N ILE A 88 -8.93 -4.81 -4.94
CA ILE A 88 -10.20 -5.36 -4.44
C ILE A 88 -10.46 -4.90 -3.02
N ASN A 89 -11.73 -4.84 -2.64
CA ASN A 89 -12.09 -4.52 -1.26
C ASN A 89 -11.71 -5.69 -0.35
N GLU A 90 -11.09 -5.38 0.79
CA GLU A 90 -10.73 -6.34 1.83
C GLU A 90 -11.89 -7.27 2.25
N PRO A 91 -13.14 -6.80 2.50
CA PRO A 91 -14.23 -7.71 2.84
C PRO A 91 -14.59 -8.67 1.70
N ILE A 92 -14.39 -8.27 0.43
CA ILE A 92 -14.59 -9.15 -0.73
C ILE A 92 -13.47 -10.20 -0.79
N ALA A 93 -12.22 -9.78 -0.57
CA ALA A 93 -11.08 -10.69 -0.50
C ALA A 93 -11.27 -11.76 0.60
N ALA A 94 -11.77 -11.34 1.77
CA ALA A 94 -12.12 -12.25 2.85
C ALA A 94 -13.23 -13.21 2.42
N ALA A 95 -14.31 -12.73 1.79
CA ALA A 95 -15.39 -13.58 1.31
C ALA A 95 -14.92 -14.63 0.29
N ILE A 96 -14.01 -14.25 -0.63
CA ILE A 96 -13.38 -15.17 -1.58
C ILE A 96 -12.55 -16.23 -0.83
N ALA A 97 -11.74 -15.82 0.14
CA ALA A 97 -10.89 -16.73 0.92
C ALA A 97 -11.70 -17.79 1.68
N TYR A 98 -12.85 -17.40 2.26
CA TYR A 98 -13.77 -18.30 2.95
C TYR A 98 -14.66 -19.12 1.99
N ARG A 99 -14.48 -19.01 0.66
CA ARG A 99 -15.35 -19.62 -0.36
C ARG A 99 -16.83 -19.26 -0.20
N LEU A 100 -17.15 -18.11 0.39
CA LEU A 100 -18.53 -17.63 0.51
C LEU A 100 -19.16 -17.33 -0.87
N ASP A 101 -18.31 -17.14 -1.89
CA ASP A 101 -18.67 -16.93 -3.30
C ASP A 101 -19.07 -18.23 -4.05
N LYS A 102 -19.00 -19.43 -3.42
CA LYS A 102 -19.39 -20.70 -4.06
C LYS A 102 -20.89 -21.06 -3.96
N LYS A 103 -21.77 -20.12 -3.63
CA LYS A 103 -23.23 -20.30 -3.68
C LYS A 103 -23.90 -19.25 -4.57
N ALA A 104 -23.73 -19.42 -5.88
CA ALA A 104 -24.65 -18.96 -6.90
C ALA A 104 -24.51 -19.87 -8.14
N VAL A 105 -24.92 -21.13 -7.98
CA VAL A 105 -25.37 -22.01 -9.07
C VAL A 105 -26.75 -22.50 -8.67
#